data_AF-A0A9D1ZIU6-F1
#
_entry.id   AF-A0A9D1ZIU6-F1
#
_cell.length_a   1.000
_cell.length_b   1.000
_cell.length_c   1.000
_cell.angle_alpha   90.00
_cell.angle_beta   90.00
_cell.angle_gamma   90.00
#
_symmetry.space_group_name_H-M   'P 1'
#
loop_
_entity.id
_entity.type
_entity.pdbx_description
1 polymer ?
#
loop_
_entity_poly.entity_id
_entity_poly.type
_entity_poly.pdbx_seq_one_letter_code
_entity_poly.pdbx_strand_id
1 'polypeptide(L)'
;MELSFEKYSVYNPKDGNPATIPTNKGSFLIVLRPASKFIHNKQIPNTPKLTSINLFDASLRVIFVGYSKNLQEDYYNHCCGQAGNNSTFWKSIGCLMGHSLVKNEIRSTKDAMTKFSSIDENKIREWIAKNVLYLYTPNEDIQNAEQVLINVLNPPLNLLHNTNRVNAQYRKKLSELRENTTSVDKKDTYKTSKKRKNEQATSPILREILKDVNHNRSQEVSNQGDGIFCPRCGKRLIVPENLKQEKYLRCLSCGTDFHNPLSACATTNEEAVLKQKKSNGIFSKKRIAIIIGIIIGLFYIIIMNNDTKHFYPGEICVVTSVFPAALNEETAAALIEAAVDKDKLDFLQHIGRGHTVTLQAGEEVKIIRSTNYGYKVERTLNLQRCYIPGSVLRKKQDH
;
A
#
# COMPACT_ATOMS: atom_id res chain seq x y z
N MET A 1 -21.39 -17.11 11.77
CA MET A 1 -20.03 -17.22 11.23
C MET A 1 -19.22 -16.09 11.83
N GLU A 2 -18.34 -16.40 12.76
CA GLU A 2 -17.47 -15.42 13.41
C GLU A 2 -16.32 -15.09 12.45
N LEU A 3 -16.27 -13.85 11.95
CA LEU A 3 -15.20 -13.41 11.07
C LEU A 3 -13.93 -13.24 11.91
N SER A 4 -12.98 -14.17 11.77
CA SER A 4 -11.64 -14.01 12.35
C SER A 4 -10.76 -13.20 11.40
N PHE A 5 -10.27 -12.05 11.88
CA PHE A 5 -9.35 -11.19 11.13
C PHE A 5 -7.87 -11.56 11.38
N GLU A 6 -7.59 -12.49 12.28
CA GLU A 6 -6.22 -12.93 12.64
C GLU A 6 -5.47 -13.58 11.47
N LYS A 7 -6.21 -14.07 10.47
CA LYS A 7 -5.66 -14.67 9.24
C LYS A 7 -5.26 -13.64 8.18
N TYR A 8 -5.50 -12.35 8.42
CA TYR A 8 -5.15 -11.29 7.49
C TYR A 8 -3.71 -10.84 7.69
N SER A 9 -2.94 -10.92 6.60
CA SER A 9 -1.64 -10.27 6.49
C SER A 9 -1.83 -8.77 6.28
N VAL A 10 -0.91 -7.97 6.85
CA VAL A 10 -0.91 -6.51 6.73
C VAL A 10 0.17 -6.09 5.75
N TYR A 11 -0.21 -5.36 4.72
CA TYR A 11 0.71 -4.70 3.80
C TYR A 11 0.65 -3.18 3.96
N ASN A 12 1.83 -2.55 3.92
CA ASN A 12 2.00 -1.11 4.07
C ASN A 12 2.35 -0.48 2.71
N PRO A 13 1.45 0.31 2.10
CA PRO A 13 1.71 0.93 0.79
C PRO A 13 2.79 2.03 0.78
N LYS A 14 3.29 2.47 1.94
CA LYS A 14 4.32 3.50 2.04
C LYS A 14 5.74 2.96 1.81
N ASP A 15 6.00 1.75 2.32
CA ASP A 15 7.35 1.20 2.49
C ASP A 15 7.44 -0.30 2.17
N GLY A 16 6.32 -0.98 1.94
CA GLY A 16 6.28 -2.39 1.60
C GLY A 16 6.61 -2.65 0.13
N ASN A 17 7.22 -3.80 -0.16
CA ASN A 17 7.38 -4.29 -1.52
C ASN A 17 6.08 -4.99 -1.99
N PRO A 18 5.33 -4.45 -2.98
CA PRO A 18 4.09 -5.07 -3.44
C PRO A 18 4.26 -6.51 -3.95
N ALA A 19 5.48 -6.89 -4.37
CA ALA A 19 5.79 -8.24 -4.82
C ALA A 19 5.59 -9.31 -3.73
N THR A 20 5.52 -8.90 -2.46
CA THR A 20 5.23 -9.78 -1.30
C THR A 20 3.75 -10.15 -1.18
N ILE A 21 2.86 -9.40 -1.84
CA ILE A 21 1.43 -9.74 -1.91
C ILE A 21 1.28 -10.92 -2.88
N PRO A 22 0.60 -12.01 -2.49
CA PRO A 22 0.44 -13.19 -3.33
C PRO A 22 -0.42 -12.89 -4.56
N THR A 23 -0.21 -13.66 -5.63
CA THR A 23 -1.00 -13.57 -6.87
C THR A 23 -2.25 -14.44 -6.86
N ASN A 24 -2.47 -15.19 -5.77
CA ASN A 24 -3.63 -16.06 -5.59
C ASN A 24 -4.92 -15.25 -5.37
N LYS A 25 -6.05 -15.95 -5.48
CA LYS A 25 -7.37 -15.45 -5.10
C LYS A 25 -7.39 -15.14 -3.60
N GLY A 26 -8.15 -14.11 -3.22
CA GLY A 26 -8.26 -13.75 -1.83
C GLY A 26 -9.21 -12.61 -1.52
N SER A 27 -9.60 -12.48 -0.26
CA SER A 27 -10.29 -11.28 0.23
C SER A 27 -9.30 -10.25 0.76
N PHE A 28 -9.65 -8.97 0.62
CA PHE A 28 -8.86 -7.87 1.12
C PHE A 28 -9.71 -6.79 1.79
N LEU A 29 -9.08 -6.03 2.68
CA LEU A 29 -9.63 -4.83 3.28
C LEU A 29 -8.66 -3.69 3.09
N ILE A 30 -9.20 -2.50 2.88
CA ILE A 30 -8.46 -1.25 2.99
C ILE A 30 -8.95 -0.58 4.27
N VAL A 31 -8.01 -0.33 5.18
CA VAL A 31 -8.28 0.28 6.48
C VAL A 31 -7.49 1.57 6.64
N LEU A 32 -8.00 2.46 7.47
CA LEU A 32 -7.23 3.62 7.93
C LEU A 32 -6.20 3.18 8.96
N ARG A 33 -5.01 3.77 8.88
CA ARG A 33 -4.04 3.72 9.99
C ARG A 33 -4.66 4.31 11.26
N PRO A 34 -4.24 3.86 12.47
CA PRO A 34 -4.85 4.30 13.73
C PRO A 34 -4.96 5.82 13.88
N ALA A 35 -3.92 6.58 13.52
CA ALA A 35 -3.89 8.05 13.62
C ALA A 35 -4.46 8.78 12.39
N SER A 36 -4.77 8.08 11.30
CA SER A 36 -5.21 8.71 10.05
C SER A 36 -6.66 9.15 10.14
N LYS A 37 -6.99 10.27 9.50
CA LYS A 37 -8.37 10.73 9.40
C LYS A 37 -8.95 10.28 8.07
N PHE A 38 -10.22 9.91 8.09
CA PHE A 38 -10.96 9.70 6.87
C PHE A 38 -11.13 11.03 6.13
N ILE A 39 -11.16 10.98 4.80
CA ILE A 39 -11.28 12.19 3.98
C ILE A 39 -12.67 12.78 4.19
N HIS A 40 -12.72 14.07 4.52
CA HIS A 40 -13.96 14.83 4.56
C HIS A 40 -14.06 15.70 3.32
N ASN A 41 -15.18 15.59 2.59
CA ASN A 41 -15.51 16.46 1.48
C ASN A 41 -16.69 17.35 1.88
N LYS A 42 -16.56 18.67 1.73
CA LYS A 42 -17.58 19.64 2.13
C LYS A 42 -18.93 19.47 1.41
N GLN A 43 -18.93 18.84 0.22
CA GLN A 43 -20.15 18.57 -0.54
C GLN A 43 -20.94 17.37 0.02
N ILE A 44 -20.33 16.59 0.93
CA ILE A 44 -20.98 15.48 1.62
C ILE A 44 -21.20 15.89 3.09
N PRO A 45 -22.44 16.23 3.49
CA PRO A 45 -22.69 16.87 4.79
C PRO A 45 -22.45 15.94 5.98
N ASN A 46 -22.56 14.62 5.79
CA ASN A 46 -22.45 13.64 6.86
C ASN A 46 -21.13 12.87 6.77
N THR A 47 -20.47 12.68 7.91
CA THR A 47 -19.32 11.78 8.03
C THR A 47 -19.81 10.33 8.07
N PRO A 48 -19.17 9.38 7.36
CA PRO A 48 -19.62 7.99 7.39
C PRO A 48 -19.32 7.36 8.75
N LYS A 49 -20.17 6.41 9.15
CA LYS A 49 -19.88 5.54 10.29
C LYS A 49 -18.90 4.47 9.85
N LEU A 50 -17.73 4.44 10.47
CA LEU A 50 -16.67 3.47 10.18
C LEU A 50 -16.75 2.31 11.18
N THR A 51 -16.80 1.08 10.66
CA THR A 51 -16.65 -0.12 11.50
C THR A 51 -15.18 -0.34 11.77
N SER A 52 -14.85 -0.67 13.01
CA SER A 52 -13.48 -0.99 13.41
C SER A 52 -13.33 -2.49 13.60
N ILE A 53 -12.20 -3.02 13.14
CA ILE A 53 -11.74 -4.37 13.46
C ILE A 53 -10.55 -4.25 14.42
N ASN A 54 -10.39 -5.24 15.30
CA ASN A 54 -9.22 -5.32 16.16
C ASN A 54 -8.23 -6.30 15.53
N LEU A 55 -7.00 -5.85 15.34
CA LEU A 55 -5.91 -6.68 14.83
C LEU A 55 -4.61 -6.24 15.50
N PHE A 56 -3.87 -7.17 16.10
CA PHE A 56 -2.61 -6.89 16.81
C PHE A 56 -2.72 -5.73 17.82
N ASP A 57 -3.75 -5.77 18.66
CA ASP A 57 -4.09 -4.73 19.66
C ASP A 57 -4.35 -3.32 19.09
N ALA A 58 -4.48 -3.19 17.76
CA ALA A 58 -4.83 -1.96 17.09
C ALA A 58 -6.28 -2.01 16.58
N SER A 59 -7.02 -0.94 16.86
CA SER A 59 -8.36 -0.73 16.28
C SER A 59 -8.22 -0.07 14.90
N LEU A 60 -8.50 -0.83 13.85
CA LEU A 60 -8.36 -0.42 12.46
C LEU A 60 -9.74 -0.16 11.85
N ARG A 61 -9.92 1.03 11.29
CA ARG A 61 -11.21 1.44 10.70
C ARG A 61 -11.28 1.02 9.25
N VAL A 62 -12.24 0.16 8.93
CA VAL A 62 -12.46 -0.36 7.57
C VAL A 62 -13.14 0.70 6.71
N ILE A 63 -12.55 0.98 5.54
CA ILE A 63 -13.09 1.96 4.59
C ILE A 63 -13.53 1.33 3.27
N PHE A 64 -12.91 0.21 2.88
CA PHE A 64 -13.24 -0.55 1.68
C PHE A 64 -12.93 -2.04 1.89
N VAL A 65 -13.69 -2.91 1.26
CA VAL A 65 -13.44 -4.37 1.22
C VAL A 65 -13.54 -4.85 -0.21
N GLY A 66 -12.94 -5.98 -0.52
CA GLY A 66 -13.13 -6.60 -1.82
C GLY A 66 -12.72 -8.06 -1.83
N TYR A 67 -13.08 -8.70 -2.93
CA TYR A 67 -12.58 -10.00 -3.31
C TYR A 67 -11.76 -9.87 -4.59
N SER A 68 -10.63 -10.57 -4.62
CA SER A 68 -9.70 -10.53 -5.71
C SER A 68 -9.47 -11.91 -6.32
N LYS A 69 -9.34 -11.94 -7.64
CA LYS A 69 -8.78 -13.12 -8.34
C LYS A 69 -7.26 -13.17 -8.25
N ASN A 70 -6.62 -12.02 -8.02
CA ASN A 70 -5.19 -11.83 -7.91
C ASN A 70 -4.93 -10.66 -6.96
N LEU A 71 -4.67 -10.98 -5.68
CA LEU A 71 -4.54 -9.98 -4.61
C LEU A 71 -3.49 -8.90 -4.91
N GLN A 72 -2.41 -9.26 -5.59
CA GLN A 72 -1.34 -8.33 -5.97
C GLN A 72 -1.80 -7.36 -7.07
N GLU A 73 -2.49 -7.87 -8.10
CA GLU A 73 -3.05 -7.04 -9.17
C GLU A 73 -4.09 -6.05 -8.61
N ASP A 74 -4.99 -6.51 -7.74
CA ASP A 74 -5.98 -5.62 -7.12
C ASP A 74 -5.35 -4.60 -6.18
N TYR A 75 -4.26 -4.94 -5.50
CA TYR A 75 -3.48 -3.96 -4.78
C TYR A 75 -2.99 -2.84 -5.72
N TYR A 76 -2.37 -3.18 -6.86
CA TYR A 76 -1.91 -2.18 -7.83
C TYR A 76 -3.07 -1.35 -8.40
N ASN A 77 -4.21 -1.99 -8.65
CA ASN A 77 -5.41 -1.34 -9.17
C ASN A 77 -5.99 -0.33 -8.17
N HIS A 78 -6.07 -0.71 -6.89
CA HIS A 78 -6.69 0.10 -5.85
C HIS A 78 -5.75 1.10 -5.21
N CYS A 79 -4.49 0.75 -4.96
CA CYS A 79 -3.55 1.56 -4.19
C CYS A 79 -2.52 2.29 -5.05
N CYS A 80 -2.28 1.86 -6.30
CA CYS A 80 -1.30 2.51 -7.19
C CYS A 80 -1.94 3.24 -8.39
N GLY A 81 -3.22 2.97 -8.67
CA GLY A 81 -3.97 3.57 -9.78
C GLY A 81 -3.70 2.93 -11.14
N GLN A 82 -3.11 1.72 -11.18
CA GLN A 82 -2.72 1.07 -12.45
C GLN A 82 -3.92 0.60 -13.29
N ALA A 83 -5.07 0.32 -12.65
CA ALA A 83 -6.30 -0.10 -13.32
C ALA A 83 -6.96 0.97 -14.21
N GLY A 84 -6.33 2.14 -14.40
CA GLY A 84 -6.77 3.15 -15.36
C GLY A 84 -8.28 3.32 -15.36
N ASN A 85 -8.85 3.72 -14.21
CA ASN A 85 -10.25 4.11 -14.02
C ASN A 85 -11.23 3.00 -13.57
N ASN A 86 -10.82 1.74 -13.40
CA ASN A 86 -11.77 0.70 -12.94
C ASN A 86 -11.86 0.53 -11.42
N SER A 87 -10.92 1.10 -10.68
CA SER A 87 -10.93 1.04 -9.21
C SER A 87 -11.96 2.00 -8.61
N THR A 88 -13.05 1.45 -8.07
CA THR A 88 -14.08 2.20 -7.33
C THR A 88 -13.49 2.89 -6.10
N PHE A 89 -12.56 2.24 -5.40
CA PHE A 89 -11.85 2.82 -4.26
C PHE A 89 -11.03 4.05 -4.69
N TRP A 90 -10.17 3.92 -5.70
CA TRP A 90 -9.30 5.00 -6.19
C TRP A 90 -10.10 6.22 -6.64
N LYS A 91 -11.16 5.98 -7.43
CA LYS A 91 -12.09 7.03 -7.86
C LYS A 91 -12.75 7.74 -6.69
N SER A 92 -13.19 6.99 -5.69
CA SER A 92 -13.86 7.55 -4.51
C SER A 92 -12.91 8.43 -3.69
N ILE A 93 -11.66 8.00 -3.50
CA ILE A 93 -10.63 8.80 -2.83
C ILE A 93 -10.37 10.10 -3.59
N GLY A 94 -10.13 10.04 -4.90
CA GLY A 94 -9.86 11.23 -5.71
C GLY A 94 -11.01 12.25 -5.68
N CYS A 95 -12.25 11.79 -5.83
CA CYS A 95 -13.42 12.68 -5.76
C CYS A 95 -13.61 13.27 -4.36
N LEU A 96 -13.39 12.48 -3.29
CA LEU A 96 -13.44 12.98 -1.92
C LEU A 96 -12.36 14.06 -1.65
N MET A 97 -11.20 13.96 -2.29
CA MET A 97 -10.16 15.00 -2.27
C MET A 97 -10.50 16.23 -3.12
N GLY A 98 -11.60 16.20 -3.89
CA GLY A 98 -12.05 17.29 -4.76
C GLY A 98 -11.44 17.28 -6.16
N HIS A 99 -10.79 16.19 -6.56
CA HIS A 99 -10.22 16.06 -7.90
C HIS A 99 -11.29 15.73 -8.94
N SER A 100 -11.16 16.32 -10.12
CA SER A 100 -12.08 16.09 -11.23
C SER A 100 -11.59 14.98 -12.16
N LEU A 101 -12.53 14.22 -12.70
CA LEU A 101 -12.27 13.17 -13.67
C LEU A 101 -12.24 13.78 -15.07
N VAL A 102 -11.11 13.62 -15.75
CA VAL A 102 -10.90 14.02 -17.14
C VAL A 102 -11.35 12.89 -18.05
N LYS A 103 -12.26 13.18 -18.99
CA LYS A 103 -12.68 12.24 -20.02
C LYS A 103 -11.58 12.09 -21.06
N ASN A 104 -11.28 10.86 -21.46
CA ASN A 104 -10.34 10.61 -22.54
C ASN A 104 -11.01 10.94 -23.89
N GLU A 105 -10.64 12.07 -24.49
CA GLU A 105 -11.22 12.59 -25.74
C GLU A 105 -11.02 11.66 -26.94
N ILE A 106 -10.05 10.74 -26.89
CA ILE A 106 -9.70 9.84 -28.00
C ILE A 106 -10.78 8.76 -28.24
N ARG A 107 -11.66 8.50 -27.28
CA ARG A 107 -12.77 7.55 -27.44
C ARG A 107 -14.10 8.30 -27.35
N SER A 108 -14.63 8.72 -28.50
CA SER A 108 -16.01 9.24 -28.65
C SER A 108 -17.02 8.10 -28.54
N THR A 109 -17.06 7.41 -27.40
CA THR A 109 -18.06 6.40 -27.05
C THR A 109 -18.62 6.69 -25.66
N LYS A 110 -19.82 6.19 -25.35
CA LYS A 110 -20.41 6.30 -24.00
C LYS A 110 -19.52 5.73 -22.89
N ASP A 111 -18.52 4.91 -23.24
CA ASP A 111 -17.53 4.30 -22.36
C ASP A 111 -16.18 5.06 -22.35
N ALA A 112 -16.18 6.35 -22.66
CA ALA A 112 -14.99 7.19 -22.60
C ALA A 112 -14.35 7.09 -21.20
N MET A 113 -13.14 6.50 -21.15
CA MET A 113 -12.43 6.26 -19.90
C MET A 113 -12.13 7.58 -19.19
N THR A 114 -12.42 7.66 -17.91
CA THR A 114 -12.32 8.88 -17.08
C THR A 114 -11.20 8.76 -16.05
N LYS A 115 -10.11 9.51 -16.22
CA LYS A 115 -8.91 9.49 -15.34
C LYS A 115 -8.71 10.79 -14.61
N PHE A 116 -7.97 10.77 -13.50
CA PHE A 116 -7.52 12.02 -12.89
C PHE A 116 -6.32 12.59 -13.68
N SER A 117 -6.00 13.86 -13.46
CA SER A 117 -4.73 14.42 -13.94
C SER A 117 -3.56 13.69 -13.28
N SER A 118 -2.39 13.65 -13.92
CA SER A 118 -1.20 13.01 -13.32
C SER A 118 -0.79 13.63 -11.97
N ILE A 119 -1.03 14.94 -11.82
CA ILE A 119 -0.79 15.68 -10.57
C ILE A 119 -1.74 15.18 -9.47
N ASP A 120 -3.02 15.01 -9.80
CA ASP A 120 -4.01 14.56 -8.84
C ASP A 120 -3.84 13.07 -8.51
N GLU A 121 -3.46 12.23 -9.47
CA GLU A 121 -3.11 10.83 -9.23
C GLU A 121 -1.93 10.69 -8.25
N ASN A 122 -0.92 11.55 -8.35
CA ASN A 122 0.18 11.57 -7.40
C ASN A 122 -0.29 11.96 -5.99
N LYS A 123 -1.15 12.98 -5.86
CA LYS A 123 -1.74 13.36 -4.55
C LYS A 123 -2.57 12.23 -3.95
N ILE A 124 -3.36 11.53 -4.77
CA ILE A 124 -4.14 10.36 -4.34
C ILE A 124 -3.19 9.26 -3.85
N ARG A 125 -2.12 8.96 -4.60
CA ARG A 125 -1.11 7.97 -4.22
C ARG A 125 -0.43 8.31 -2.91
N GLU A 126 0.00 9.56 -2.73
CA GLU A 126 0.60 10.05 -1.49
C GLU A 126 -0.36 9.92 -0.31
N TRP A 127 -1.65 10.26 -0.51
CA TRP A 127 -2.65 10.12 0.52
C TRP A 127 -2.85 8.65 0.92
N ILE A 128 -2.98 7.74 -0.05
CA ILE A 128 -3.12 6.30 0.18
C ILE A 128 -1.91 5.77 0.96
N ALA A 129 -0.69 6.00 0.44
CA ALA A 129 0.54 5.58 1.10
C ALA A 129 0.62 6.06 2.55
N LYS A 130 0.29 7.33 2.80
CA LYS A 130 0.32 7.93 4.13
C LYS A 130 -0.76 7.42 5.06
N ASN A 131 -1.97 7.10 4.58
CA ASN A 131 -3.14 6.97 5.43
C ASN A 131 -3.76 5.57 5.54
N VAL A 132 -3.47 4.67 4.60
CA VAL A 132 -4.11 3.35 4.59
C VAL A 132 -3.14 2.20 4.81
N LEU A 133 -3.69 1.07 5.25
CA LEU A 133 -3.07 -0.25 5.19
C LEU A 133 -3.93 -1.15 4.32
N TYR A 134 -3.28 -2.08 3.63
CA TYR A 134 -3.93 -3.10 2.80
C TYR A 134 -3.84 -4.45 3.52
N LEU A 135 -4.97 -4.95 4.00
CA LEU A 135 -5.07 -6.25 4.64
C LEU A 135 -5.51 -7.28 3.61
N TYR A 136 -4.90 -8.46 3.59
CA TYR A 136 -5.32 -9.53 2.69
C TYR A 136 -5.22 -10.91 3.33
N THR A 137 -6.01 -11.85 2.83
CA THR A 137 -5.87 -13.27 3.16
C THR A 137 -6.13 -14.09 1.89
N PRO A 138 -5.22 -15.01 1.52
CA PRO A 138 -5.48 -15.95 0.43
C PRO A 138 -6.62 -16.89 0.82
N ASN A 139 -7.62 -17.00 -0.03
CA ASN A 139 -8.68 -18.00 0.09
C ASN A 139 -9.16 -18.41 -1.31
N GLU A 140 -9.51 -19.67 -1.49
CA GLU A 140 -9.96 -20.19 -2.79
C GLU A 140 -11.49 -20.28 -2.92
N ASP A 141 -12.21 -20.35 -1.80
CA ASP A 141 -13.65 -20.64 -1.76
C ASP A 141 -14.49 -19.46 -1.23
N ILE A 142 -15.14 -18.74 -2.16
CA ILE A 142 -15.53 -17.32 -1.95
C ILE A 142 -16.82 -16.96 -2.70
N GLN A 143 -17.74 -17.90 -2.89
CA GLN A 143 -19.09 -17.46 -3.28
C GLN A 143 -19.66 -16.60 -2.13
N ASN A 144 -19.90 -15.32 -2.42
CA ASN A 144 -20.47 -14.31 -1.53
C ASN A 144 -19.59 -13.77 -0.39
N ALA A 145 -18.29 -14.08 -0.29
CA ALA A 145 -17.48 -13.55 0.83
C ALA A 145 -17.39 -12.02 0.83
N GLU A 146 -17.35 -11.38 -0.35
CA GLU A 146 -17.42 -9.92 -0.47
C GLU A 146 -18.72 -9.38 0.13
N GLN A 147 -19.87 -9.97 -0.19
CA GLN A 147 -21.17 -9.53 0.33
C GLN A 147 -21.25 -9.71 1.85
N VAL A 148 -20.68 -10.81 2.38
CA VAL A 148 -20.59 -11.04 3.83
C VAL A 148 -19.76 -9.93 4.49
N LEU A 149 -18.58 -9.62 3.96
CA LEU A 149 -17.73 -8.54 4.47
C LEU A 149 -18.43 -7.19 4.38
N ILE A 150 -19.11 -6.89 3.27
CA ILE A 150 -19.89 -5.65 3.11
C ILE A 150 -21.00 -5.56 4.16
N ASN A 151 -21.73 -6.64 4.40
CA ASN A 151 -22.85 -6.66 5.33
C ASN A 151 -22.38 -6.45 6.79
N VAL A 152 -21.29 -7.11 7.18
CA VAL A 152 -20.74 -7.03 8.54
C VAL A 152 -20.00 -5.72 8.78
N LEU A 153 -19.15 -5.31 7.84
CA LEU A 153 -18.23 -4.18 8.04
C LEU A 153 -18.80 -2.85 7.56
N ASN A 154 -19.85 -2.87 6.73
CA ASN A 154 -20.50 -1.67 6.19
C ASN A 154 -19.51 -0.58 5.69
N PRO A 155 -18.53 -0.95 4.85
CA PRO A 155 -17.52 -0.02 4.39
C PRO A 155 -18.16 1.12 3.58
N PRO A 156 -17.84 2.39 3.85
CA PRO A 156 -18.46 3.53 3.19
C PRO A 156 -18.05 3.71 1.73
N LEU A 157 -16.93 3.12 1.28
CA LEU A 157 -16.44 3.28 -0.09
C LEU A 157 -16.88 2.15 -1.05
N ASN A 158 -17.49 1.06 -0.54
CA ASN A 158 -18.13 0.06 -1.39
C ASN A 158 -19.49 0.57 -1.84
N LEU A 159 -19.53 1.20 -3.03
CA LEU A 159 -20.76 1.79 -3.58
C LEU A 159 -21.68 0.75 -4.24
N LEU A 160 -21.09 -0.25 -4.90
CA LEU A 160 -21.81 -1.32 -5.58
C LEU A 160 -22.20 -2.42 -4.58
N HIS A 161 -23.38 -3.01 -4.76
CA HIS A 161 -23.91 -4.15 -4.00
C HIS A 161 -23.99 -3.96 -2.46
N ASN A 162 -23.77 -2.74 -1.97
CA ASN A 162 -23.86 -2.41 -0.56
C ASN A 162 -25.26 -1.85 -0.22
N THR A 163 -26.12 -2.73 0.29
CA THR A 163 -27.50 -2.42 0.71
C THR A 163 -27.61 -1.98 2.18
N ASN A 164 -26.50 -1.93 2.92
CA ASN A 164 -26.52 -1.59 4.35
C ASN A 164 -26.98 -0.14 4.58
N ARG A 165 -28.03 0.06 5.38
CA ARG A 165 -28.68 1.37 5.56
C ARG A 165 -27.81 2.40 6.28
N VAL A 166 -26.85 1.98 7.10
CA VAL A 166 -26.07 2.86 8.00
C VAL A 166 -25.30 3.93 7.22
N ASN A 167 -24.63 3.56 6.12
CA ASN A 167 -23.89 4.50 5.28
C ASN A 167 -24.60 4.81 3.94
N ALA A 168 -25.88 4.45 3.79
CA ALA A 168 -26.58 4.56 2.50
C ALA A 168 -26.65 6.00 1.96
N GLN A 169 -26.98 6.98 2.80
CA GLN A 169 -27.00 8.39 2.40
C GLN A 169 -25.61 8.90 2.01
N TYR A 170 -24.58 8.50 2.76
CA TYR A 170 -23.19 8.84 2.44
C TYR A 170 -22.78 8.29 1.07
N ARG A 171 -23.05 7.01 0.82
CA ARG A 171 -22.74 6.36 -0.46
C ARG A 171 -23.48 7.01 -1.63
N LYS A 172 -24.75 7.37 -1.44
CA LYS A 172 -25.53 8.12 -2.45
C LYS A 172 -24.86 9.44 -2.80
N LYS A 173 -24.48 10.25 -1.80
CA LYS A 173 -23.79 11.52 -2.01
C LYS A 173 -22.40 11.37 -2.63
N LEU A 174 -21.67 10.31 -2.28
CA LEU A 174 -20.39 9.99 -2.91
C LEU A 174 -20.57 9.56 -4.39
N SER A 175 -21.61 8.81 -4.73
CA SER A 175 -21.95 8.51 -6.13
C SER A 175 -22.29 9.78 -6.91
N GLU A 176 -23.13 10.66 -6.36
CA GLU A 176 -23.46 11.97 -6.97
C GLU A 176 -22.19 12.83 -7.17
N LEU A 177 -21.30 12.86 -6.17
CA LEU A 177 -20.02 13.58 -6.26
C LEU A 177 -19.17 13.05 -7.42
N ARG A 178 -19.07 11.72 -7.55
CA ARG A 178 -18.33 11.06 -8.64
C ARG A 178 -18.90 11.41 -10.01
N GLU A 179 -20.22 11.46 -10.15
CA GLU A 179 -20.89 11.83 -11.40
C GLU A 179 -20.63 13.30 -11.75
N ASN A 180 -20.77 14.22 -10.78
CA ASN A 180 -20.58 15.66 -11.00
C ASN A 180 -19.13 16.03 -11.35
N THR A 181 -18.14 15.28 -10.84
CA THR A 181 -16.74 15.45 -11.20
C THR A 181 -16.39 15.01 -12.64
N THR A 182 -17.35 14.50 -13.42
CA THR A 182 -17.13 14.05 -14.83
C THR A 182 -17.43 15.10 -15.90
N SER A 183 -17.60 16.37 -15.52
CA SER A 183 -17.90 17.45 -16.46
C SER A 183 -17.49 18.83 -15.91
N VAL A 184 -16.25 19.24 -16.17
CA VAL A 184 -15.86 20.65 -16.16
C VAL A 184 -15.10 20.93 -17.45
N ASP A 185 -15.84 20.90 -18.56
CA ASP A 185 -15.44 21.53 -19.82
C ASP A 185 -16.74 21.94 -20.52
N LYS A 186 -17.27 23.10 -20.12
CA LYS A 186 -18.10 23.97 -20.98
C LYS A 186 -18.35 25.29 -20.26
N LYS A 187 -17.91 26.35 -20.94
CA LYS A 187 -17.99 27.79 -20.61
C LYS A 187 -16.87 28.27 -19.71
N ASP A 188 -15.77 28.71 -20.34
CA ASP A 188 -15.28 30.10 -20.21
C ASP A 188 -14.03 30.32 -21.05
N THR A 189 -14.13 30.23 -22.38
CA THR A 189 -13.23 30.92 -23.33
C THR A 189 -13.71 30.72 -24.76
N TYR A 190 -14.71 31.48 -25.21
CA TYR A 190 -14.83 31.85 -26.63
C TYR A 190 -15.74 33.07 -26.79
N LYS A 191 -15.20 34.25 -26.43
CA LYS A 191 -15.73 35.55 -26.83
C LYS A 191 -14.58 36.44 -27.27
N THR A 192 -14.03 36.10 -28.44
CA THR A 192 -13.30 36.93 -29.43
C THR A 192 -12.73 35.90 -30.39
N SER A 193 -13.10 35.78 -31.65
CA SER A 193 -13.22 36.85 -32.65
C SER A 193 -13.96 36.31 -33.87
N LYS A 194 -14.99 37.04 -34.30
CA LYS A 194 -15.75 36.82 -35.54
C LYS A 194 -15.24 37.79 -36.60
N LYS A 195 -14.55 37.28 -37.63
CA LYS A 195 -14.20 37.85 -38.97
C LYS A 195 -12.82 37.29 -39.35
N ARG A 196 -12.62 36.57 -40.45
CA ARG A 196 -13.00 36.88 -41.83
C ARG A 196 -13.29 35.61 -42.67
N LYS A 197 -14.21 35.79 -43.63
CA LYS A 197 -14.42 35.09 -44.92
C LYS A 197 -13.08 34.88 -45.68
N ASN A 198 -12.87 34.01 -46.66
CA ASN A 198 -13.72 33.31 -47.64
C ASN A 198 -12.89 32.18 -48.31
N GLU A 199 -13.58 31.23 -48.96
CA GLU A 199 -13.23 30.45 -50.16
C GLU A 199 -11.75 30.36 -50.63
N GLN A 200 -11.23 29.14 -50.76
CA GLN A 200 -10.67 28.68 -52.05
C GLN A 200 -10.42 27.16 -52.13
N ALA A 201 -10.83 26.67 -53.30
CA ALA A 201 -10.60 25.40 -53.97
C ALA A 201 -9.41 24.53 -53.51
N THR A 202 -9.72 23.25 -53.41
CA THR A 202 -8.81 22.11 -53.37
C THR A 202 -7.83 22.12 -54.54
N SER A 203 -6.52 22.16 -54.24
CA SER A 203 -5.44 21.93 -55.20
C SER A 203 -5.22 20.41 -55.43
N PRO A 204 -5.02 19.95 -56.67
CA PRO A 204 -4.88 18.52 -57.02
C PRO A 204 -3.66 17.82 -56.41
N ILE A 205 -2.70 18.57 -55.87
CA ILE A 205 -1.41 18.08 -55.35
C ILE A 205 -1.57 17.29 -54.05
N LEU A 206 -2.65 17.51 -53.28
CA LEU A 206 -2.89 16.80 -52.01
C LEU A 206 -3.44 15.37 -52.19
N ARG A 207 -3.86 14.99 -53.41
CA ARG A 207 -4.31 13.61 -53.72
C ARG A 207 -3.17 12.69 -54.18
N GLU A 208 -2.05 13.23 -54.65
CA GLU A 208 -0.85 12.46 -54.99
C GLU A 208 -0.05 12.07 -53.73
N ILE A 209 0.09 12.99 -52.76
CA ILE A 209 0.89 12.76 -51.54
C ILE A 209 0.27 11.69 -50.61
N LEU A 210 -1.04 11.42 -50.74
CA LEU A 210 -1.75 10.40 -49.95
C LEU A 210 -1.67 8.97 -50.55
N LYS A 211 -1.08 8.78 -51.74
CA LYS A 211 -0.90 7.45 -52.34
C LYS A 211 0.45 6.80 -51.97
N ASP A 212 1.47 7.57 -51.63
CA ASP A 212 2.80 7.04 -51.30
C ASP A 212 3.00 6.67 -49.82
N VAL A 213 2.02 6.94 -48.95
CA VAL A 213 2.09 6.57 -47.51
C VAL A 213 1.49 5.19 -47.24
N ASN A 214 0.76 4.59 -48.20
CA ASN A 214 0.05 3.32 -48.02
C ASN A 214 0.76 2.08 -48.59
N HIS A 215 2.04 2.16 -49.00
CA HIS A 215 2.78 1.01 -49.53
C HIS A 215 3.92 0.45 -48.66
N ASN A 216 4.21 1.02 -47.49
CA ASN A 216 5.17 0.41 -46.54
C ASN A 216 4.48 -0.19 -45.30
N ARG A 217 3.33 -0.83 -45.51
CA ARG A 217 2.65 -1.65 -44.50
C ARG A 217 2.71 -3.11 -44.90
N SER A 218 3.91 -3.69 -44.89
CA SER A 218 4.16 -5.13 -44.85
C SER A 218 5.64 -5.32 -44.54
N GLN A 219 5.93 -6.20 -43.58
CA GLN A 219 7.25 -6.53 -43.04
C GLN A 219 7.76 -5.58 -41.95
N GLU A 220 7.34 -5.85 -40.71
CA GLU A 220 8.30 -5.87 -39.61
C GLU A 220 7.86 -6.91 -38.57
N VAL A 221 8.84 -7.70 -38.18
CA VAL A 221 8.75 -8.99 -37.52
C VAL A 221 8.30 -8.80 -36.08
N SER A 222 7.37 -9.66 -35.66
CA SER A 222 6.90 -9.81 -34.29
C SER A 222 8.05 -10.23 -33.36
N ASN A 223 8.73 -9.24 -32.75
CA ASN A 223 9.51 -9.44 -31.54
C ASN A 223 8.77 -8.80 -30.36
N GLN A 224 8.11 -9.65 -29.58
CA GLN A 224 7.57 -9.32 -28.26
C GLN A 224 8.73 -9.04 -27.31
N GLY A 225 8.98 -7.77 -27.04
CA GLY A 225 9.88 -7.30 -26.00
C GLY A 225 9.19 -6.32 -25.06
N ASP A 226 9.44 -6.46 -23.76
CA ASP A 226 8.95 -5.58 -22.70
C ASP A 226 9.36 -4.13 -22.97
N GLY A 227 8.39 -3.29 -23.37
CA GLY A 227 8.66 -1.90 -23.70
C GLY A 227 8.45 -0.99 -22.50
N ILE A 228 9.44 -0.13 -22.21
CA ILE A 228 9.32 0.94 -21.21
C ILE A 228 8.51 2.11 -21.80
N PHE A 229 7.86 2.91 -20.96
CA PHE A 229 7.17 4.13 -21.38
C PHE A 229 7.82 5.38 -20.81
N CYS A 230 7.93 6.44 -21.62
CA CYS A 230 8.41 7.73 -21.13
C CYS A 230 7.39 8.35 -20.15
N PRO A 231 7.79 8.75 -18.93
CA PRO A 231 6.86 9.29 -17.94
C PRO A 231 6.35 10.70 -18.27
N ARG A 232 7.02 11.45 -19.16
CA ARG A 232 6.55 12.77 -19.58
C ARG A 232 5.60 12.70 -20.77
N CYS A 233 5.97 12.01 -21.85
CA CYS A 233 5.21 12.04 -23.10
C CYS A 233 4.42 10.75 -23.39
N GLY A 234 4.57 9.71 -22.57
CA GLY A 234 3.80 8.47 -22.68
C GLY A 234 4.14 7.59 -23.89
N LYS A 235 5.13 7.97 -24.71
CA LYS A 235 5.56 7.15 -25.84
C LYS A 235 6.27 5.89 -25.35
N ARG A 236 5.98 4.76 -26.01
CA ARG A 236 6.70 3.50 -25.83
C ARG A 236 8.13 3.68 -26.34
N LEU A 237 9.08 3.29 -25.51
CA LEU A 237 10.50 3.30 -25.78
C LEU A 237 10.98 1.85 -25.87
N ILE A 238 11.65 1.55 -26.96
CA ILE A 238 12.42 0.32 -27.09
C ILE A 238 13.81 0.66 -26.57
N VAL A 239 14.21 0.03 -25.47
CA VAL A 239 15.52 0.26 -24.87
C VAL A 239 16.46 -0.83 -25.37
N PRO A 240 17.51 -0.48 -26.14
CA PRO A 240 18.56 -1.40 -26.55
C PRO A 240 19.19 -2.11 -25.35
N GLU A 241 19.64 -3.35 -25.51
CA GLU A 241 20.20 -4.15 -24.39
C GLU A 241 21.34 -3.45 -23.66
N ASN A 242 22.21 -2.76 -24.40
CA ASN A 242 23.34 -2.02 -23.84
C ASN A 242 22.92 -0.82 -22.98
N LEU A 243 21.64 -0.39 -23.02
CA LEU A 243 21.12 0.71 -22.23
C LEU A 243 20.20 0.25 -21.10
N LYS A 244 19.90 -1.06 -20.97
CA LYS A 244 19.04 -1.56 -19.89
C LYS A 244 19.66 -1.45 -18.50
N GLN A 245 20.97 -1.38 -18.41
CA GLN A 245 21.72 -1.25 -17.15
C GLN A 245 21.94 0.21 -16.74
N GLU A 246 21.70 1.16 -17.65
CA GLU A 246 21.90 2.59 -17.37
C GLU A 246 20.86 3.11 -16.37
N LYS A 247 21.28 3.92 -15.40
CA LYS A 247 20.42 4.44 -14.32
C LYS A 247 19.35 5.41 -14.85
N TYR A 248 19.67 6.16 -15.90
CA TYR A 248 18.79 7.14 -16.52
C TYR A 248 18.73 6.96 -18.03
N LEU A 249 17.54 7.14 -18.60
CA LEU A 249 17.31 7.13 -20.04
C LEU A 249 16.79 8.48 -20.49
N ARG A 250 17.26 8.95 -21.66
CA ARG A 250 16.75 10.16 -22.31
C ARG A 250 15.70 9.80 -23.34
N CYS A 251 14.50 10.36 -23.20
CA CYS A 251 13.47 10.22 -24.23
C CYS A 251 13.80 11.06 -25.46
N LEU A 252 14.11 10.44 -26.60
CA LEU A 252 14.41 11.13 -27.86
C LEU A 252 13.22 11.93 -28.43
N SER A 253 11.99 11.64 -27.99
CA SER A 253 10.80 12.36 -28.44
C SER A 253 10.51 13.65 -27.68
N CYS A 254 10.93 13.77 -26.41
CA CYS A 254 10.61 14.95 -25.59
C CYS A 254 11.81 15.49 -24.78
N GLY A 255 13.00 14.94 -25.04
CA GLY A 255 14.26 15.34 -24.41
C GLY A 255 14.35 15.07 -22.90
N THR A 256 13.38 14.37 -22.31
CA THR A 256 13.31 14.20 -20.84
C THR A 256 14.14 13.02 -20.38
N ASP A 257 14.99 13.28 -19.40
CA ASP A 257 15.72 12.24 -18.68
C ASP A 257 14.83 11.65 -17.59
N PHE A 258 14.76 10.33 -17.51
CA PHE A 258 13.96 9.63 -16.52
C PHE A 258 14.67 8.37 -16.03
N HIS A 259 14.32 7.92 -14.83
CA HIS A 259 14.92 6.74 -14.25
C HIS A 259 14.58 5.51 -15.09
N ASN A 260 15.59 4.72 -15.43
CA ASN A 260 15.38 3.50 -16.19
C ASN A 260 14.66 2.47 -15.31
N PRO A 261 13.44 2.03 -15.64
CA PRO A 261 12.72 1.03 -14.86
C PRO A 261 13.38 -0.36 -14.90
N LEU A 262 14.24 -0.62 -15.88
CA LEU A 262 14.96 -1.89 -16.03
C LEU A 262 16.31 -1.91 -15.26
N SER A 263 16.79 -0.76 -14.79
CA SER A 263 18.07 -0.67 -14.05
C SER A 263 18.02 -1.28 -12.65
N ALA A 264 16.83 -1.55 -12.12
CA ALA A 264 16.65 -2.02 -10.73
C ALA A 264 17.09 -3.48 -10.47
N CYS A 265 17.71 -4.16 -11.44
CA CYS A 265 18.36 -5.46 -11.22
C CYS A 265 19.87 -5.35 -10.91
N ALA A 266 20.46 -4.14 -10.81
CA ALA A 266 21.86 -3.97 -10.41
C ALA A 266 22.07 -2.80 -9.42
N THR A 267 22.43 -3.20 -8.18
CA THR A 267 23.12 -2.47 -7.08
C THR A 267 22.42 -1.36 -6.26
N THR A 268 22.06 -1.78 -5.03
CA THR A 268 22.26 -1.21 -3.67
C THR A 268 22.45 0.30 -3.39
N ASN A 269 21.60 0.77 -2.46
CA ASN A 269 21.70 1.82 -1.41
C ASN A 269 22.99 2.66 -1.24
N GLU A 270 22.82 4.00 -1.04
CA GLU A 270 23.47 4.74 0.08
C GLU A 270 23.05 6.21 0.30
N GLU A 271 22.46 6.95 -0.65
CA GLU A 271 22.41 8.43 -0.52
C GLU A 271 21.11 9.08 0.03
N ALA A 272 20.07 8.32 0.38
CA ALA A 272 18.75 8.90 0.68
C ALA A 272 18.50 9.26 2.17
N VAL A 273 19.40 8.92 3.10
CA VAL A 273 19.11 8.98 4.56
C VAL A 273 19.30 10.38 5.18
N LEU A 274 19.98 11.33 4.54
CA LEU A 274 20.45 12.53 5.27
C LEU A 274 19.52 13.76 5.32
N LYS A 275 18.32 13.77 4.72
CA LYS A 275 17.56 15.04 4.53
C LYS A 275 16.19 15.18 5.20
N GLN A 276 15.72 14.22 6.01
CA GLN A 276 14.35 14.29 6.59
C GLN A 276 14.24 14.45 8.12
N LYS A 277 15.31 14.89 8.81
CA LYS A 277 15.22 15.36 10.20
C LYS A 277 15.10 16.88 10.27
N LYS A 278 13.90 17.44 10.10
CA LYS A 278 13.48 18.69 10.77
C LYS A 278 11.98 18.95 10.60
N SER A 279 11.36 19.29 11.73
CA SER A 279 9.95 19.63 11.96
C SER A 279 8.99 18.45 12.09
N ASN A 280 8.59 18.17 13.34
CA ASN A 280 7.18 18.12 13.72
C ASN A 280 7.09 18.21 15.23
N GLY A 281 6.83 19.43 15.70
CA GLY A 281 6.58 19.73 17.10
C GLY A 281 5.14 19.41 17.52
N ILE A 282 5.05 18.87 18.74
CA ILE A 282 4.19 19.34 19.83
C ILE A 282 2.68 19.05 19.68
N PHE A 283 2.17 18.02 20.36
CA PHE A 283 0.81 18.03 20.93
C PHE A 283 0.65 17.15 22.20
N SER A 284 0.11 17.78 23.26
CA SER A 284 -0.51 17.25 24.50
C SER A 284 0.32 16.41 25.50
N LYS A 285 1.15 17.09 26.31
CA LYS A 285 2.07 16.52 27.32
C LYS A 285 1.44 15.88 28.57
N LYS A 286 0.17 16.11 28.92
CA LYS A 286 -0.35 15.71 30.25
C LYS A 286 -0.91 14.28 30.37
N ARG A 287 -1.52 13.71 29.31
CA ARG A 287 -1.96 12.30 29.30
C ARG A 287 -0.87 11.33 28.87
N ILE A 288 0.09 11.83 28.10
CA ILE A 288 1.28 11.10 27.66
C ILE A 288 2.25 10.92 28.84
N ALA A 289 2.43 11.89 29.74
CA ALA A 289 3.34 11.77 30.88
C ALA A 289 2.95 10.65 31.88
N ILE A 290 1.66 10.39 32.09
CA ILE A 290 1.19 9.34 33.03
C ILE A 290 1.39 7.94 32.43
N ILE A 291 1.09 7.78 31.12
CA ILE A 291 1.31 6.53 30.39
C ILE A 291 2.83 6.27 30.21
N ILE A 292 3.61 7.33 29.98
CA ILE A 292 5.08 7.27 29.92
C ILE A 292 5.68 6.93 31.29
N GLY A 293 5.13 7.42 32.41
CA GLY A 293 5.61 7.08 33.75
C GLY A 293 5.43 5.60 34.09
N ILE A 294 4.29 5.02 33.73
CA ILE A 294 4.00 3.58 33.95
C ILE A 294 4.87 2.70 33.04
N ILE A 295 5.04 3.09 31.76
CA ILE A 295 5.87 2.34 30.80
C ILE A 295 7.36 2.49 31.12
N ILE A 296 7.84 3.67 31.52
CA ILE A 296 9.24 3.88 31.97
C ILE A 296 9.48 3.14 33.29
N GLY A 297 8.52 3.07 34.21
CA GLY A 297 8.64 2.27 35.44
C GLY A 297 8.76 0.77 35.16
N LEU A 298 7.94 0.25 34.25
CA LEU A 298 8.04 -1.15 33.79
C LEU A 298 9.34 -1.38 32.99
N PHE A 299 9.80 -0.41 32.20
CA PHE A 299 11.08 -0.48 31.49
C PHE A 299 12.30 -0.36 32.40
N TYR A 300 12.22 0.41 33.49
CA TYR A 300 13.28 0.51 34.49
C TYR A 300 13.38 -0.78 35.29
N ILE A 301 12.27 -1.49 35.51
CA ILE A 301 12.28 -2.86 36.05
C ILE A 301 12.90 -3.85 35.03
N ILE A 302 12.66 -3.69 33.73
CA ILE A 302 13.26 -4.53 32.67
C ILE A 302 14.77 -4.27 32.50
N ILE A 303 15.24 -3.04 32.69
CA ILE A 303 16.67 -2.66 32.56
C ILE A 303 17.44 -2.90 33.88
N MET A 304 16.81 -2.74 35.05
CA MET A 304 17.47 -2.93 36.35
C MET A 304 17.36 -4.37 36.89
N ASN A 305 16.39 -5.17 36.47
CA ASN A 305 16.43 -6.62 36.70
C ASN A 305 17.22 -7.32 35.59
N ASN A 306 18.52 -7.00 35.53
CA ASN A 306 19.54 -7.99 35.20
C ASN A 306 19.60 -9.06 36.32
N ASP A 307 18.46 -9.69 36.62
CA ASP A 307 18.49 -11.04 37.14
C ASP A 307 18.95 -11.90 35.97
N THR A 308 20.25 -12.18 35.96
CA THR A 308 20.96 -12.96 34.97
C THR A 308 20.44 -14.40 34.97
N LYS A 309 19.25 -14.62 34.42
CA LYS A 309 18.79 -15.95 34.04
C LYS A 309 19.67 -16.42 32.88
N HIS A 310 20.73 -17.13 33.25
CA HIS A 310 21.56 -17.86 32.31
C HIS A 310 20.86 -19.16 31.94
N PHE A 311 20.57 -19.30 30.65
CA PHE A 311 20.10 -20.55 30.08
C PHE A 311 21.24 -21.21 29.30
N TYR A 312 21.39 -22.52 29.46
CA TYR A 312 22.45 -23.28 28.81
C TYR A 312 21.95 -23.92 27.51
N PRO A 313 22.81 -24.07 26.49
CA PRO A 313 22.49 -24.84 25.29
C PRO A 313 21.93 -26.22 25.65
N GLY A 314 20.80 -26.57 25.03
CA GLY A 314 20.10 -27.82 25.29
C GLY A 314 18.96 -27.75 26.30
N GLU A 315 18.89 -26.71 27.14
CA GLU A 315 17.80 -26.54 28.11
C GLU A 315 16.46 -26.29 27.40
N ILE A 316 15.38 -26.90 27.93
CA ILE A 316 14.01 -26.61 27.49
C ILE A 316 13.42 -25.54 28.42
N CYS A 317 12.98 -24.46 27.79
CA CYS A 317 12.37 -23.31 28.46
C CYS A 317 10.94 -23.13 27.98
N VAL A 318 10.13 -22.50 28.81
CA VAL A 318 8.75 -22.11 28.51
C VAL A 318 8.71 -20.61 28.28
N VAL A 319 8.06 -20.21 27.18
CA VAL A 319 7.80 -18.80 26.85
C VAL A 319 6.74 -18.25 27.82
N THR A 320 7.04 -17.16 28.51
CA THR A 320 6.18 -16.63 29.59
C THR A 320 5.10 -15.67 29.11
N SER A 321 5.25 -15.08 27.92
CA SER A 321 4.31 -14.13 27.32
C SER A 321 4.38 -14.20 25.79
N VAL A 322 3.29 -13.84 25.11
CA VAL A 322 3.28 -13.76 23.64
C VAL A 322 4.40 -12.83 23.16
N PHE A 323 5.22 -13.30 22.21
CA PHE A 323 6.40 -12.55 21.77
C PHE A 323 6.69 -12.74 20.27
N PRO A 324 6.93 -11.66 19.49
CA PRO A 324 7.35 -11.75 18.10
C PRO A 324 8.87 -12.02 18.02
N ALA A 325 9.25 -13.29 17.92
CA ALA A 325 10.65 -13.72 17.86
C ALA A 325 11.24 -13.56 16.45
N ALA A 326 12.41 -12.94 16.34
CA ALA A 326 13.08 -12.74 15.05
C ALA A 326 13.54 -14.07 14.42
N LEU A 327 13.43 -14.21 13.10
CA LEU A 327 13.86 -15.42 12.38
C LEU A 327 15.36 -15.40 12.04
N ASN A 328 15.98 -14.22 11.97
CA ASN A 328 17.40 -14.06 11.69
C ASN A 328 18.05 -13.03 12.64
N GLU A 329 19.38 -13.03 12.66
CA GLU A 329 20.18 -12.24 13.59
C GLU A 329 20.11 -10.73 13.27
N GLU A 330 20.05 -10.37 11.99
CA GLU A 330 19.86 -8.98 11.52
C GLU A 330 18.54 -8.39 12.03
N THR A 331 17.45 -9.16 11.98
CA THR A 331 16.14 -8.73 12.49
C THR A 331 16.15 -8.64 14.01
N ALA A 332 16.87 -9.52 14.71
CA ALA A 332 17.03 -9.43 16.16
C ALA A 332 17.77 -8.14 16.56
N ALA A 333 18.86 -7.81 15.84
CA ALA A 333 19.60 -6.57 16.03
C ALA A 333 18.73 -5.33 15.80
N ALA A 334 18.02 -5.29 14.67
CA ALA A 334 17.16 -4.16 14.33
C ALA A 334 15.98 -3.97 15.30
N LEU A 335 15.36 -5.07 15.78
CA LEU A 335 14.31 -4.98 16.80
C LEU A 335 14.83 -4.41 18.12
N ILE A 336 16.08 -4.73 18.50
CA ILE A 336 16.71 -4.19 19.70
C ILE A 336 17.10 -2.73 19.50
N GLU A 337 17.67 -2.37 18.35
CA GLU A 337 18.01 -0.98 18.01
C GLU A 337 16.76 -0.09 18.02
N ALA A 338 15.68 -0.53 17.34
CA ALA A 338 14.39 0.15 17.36
C ALA A 338 13.80 0.26 18.79
N ALA A 339 14.02 -0.75 19.63
CA ALA A 339 13.59 -0.72 21.03
C ALA A 339 14.42 0.26 21.88
N VAL A 340 15.74 0.33 21.67
CA VAL A 340 16.66 1.26 22.33
C VAL A 340 16.34 2.71 21.94
N ASP A 341 16.11 2.95 20.66
CA ASP A 341 15.78 4.27 20.10
C ASP A 341 14.33 4.70 20.41
N LYS A 342 13.53 3.80 21.00
CA LYS A 342 12.09 3.97 21.28
C LYS A 342 11.28 4.27 20.00
N ASP A 343 11.77 3.84 18.84
CA ASP A 343 11.08 3.98 17.57
C ASP A 343 10.07 2.84 17.39
N LYS A 344 8.86 3.12 17.90
CA LYS A 344 7.73 2.18 17.84
C LYS A 344 7.31 1.84 16.41
N LEU A 345 7.57 2.70 15.43
CA LEU A 345 7.16 2.47 14.05
C LEU A 345 8.12 1.50 13.36
N ASP A 346 9.41 1.66 13.61
CA ASP A 346 10.46 0.80 13.06
C ASP A 346 10.35 -0.64 13.59
N PHE A 347 10.10 -0.79 14.90
CA PHE A 347 9.84 -2.08 15.53
C PHE A 347 8.66 -2.83 14.87
N LEU A 348 7.55 -2.12 14.59
CA LEU A 348 6.38 -2.69 13.93
C LEU A 348 6.63 -3.01 12.44
N GLN A 349 7.51 -2.26 11.77
CA GLN A 349 7.91 -2.56 10.39
C GLN A 349 8.70 -3.87 10.30
N HIS A 350 9.58 -4.15 11.25
CA HIS A 350 10.32 -5.42 11.28
C HIS A 350 9.42 -6.63 11.52
N ILE A 351 8.41 -6.51 12.38
CA ILE A 351 7.40 -7.56 12.59
C ILE A 351 6.53 -7.76 11.34
N GLY A 352 6.09 -6.67 10.71
CA GLY A 352 5.22 -6.70 9.52
C GLY A 352 5.86 -7.26 8.24
N ARG A 353 7.20 -7.37 8.19
CA ARG A 353 7.94 -7.94 7.04
C ARG A 353 7.97 -9.47 7.02
N GLY A 354 7.34 -10.15 7.98
CA GLY A 354 7.38 -11.61 8.08
C GLY A 354 8.73 -12.18 8.53
N HIS A 355 9.62 -11.31 9.02
CA HIS A 355 10.93 -11.69 9.56
C HIS A 355 10.85 -12.12 11.03
N THR A 356 9.65 -12.20 11.58
CA THR A 356 9.39 -12.67 12.94
C THR A 356 8.36 -13.79 12.93
N VAL A 357 8.47 -14.71 13.87
CA VAL A 357 7.42 -15.67 14.21
C VAL A 357 6.85 -15.34 15.58
N THR A 358 5.52 -15.44 15.72
CA THR A 358 4.88 -15.23 17.02
C THR A 358 5.00 -16.50 17.85
N LEU A 359 5.65 -16.39 19.01
CA LEU A 359 5.67 -17.42 20.05
C LEU A 359 4.54 -17.14 21.03
N GLN A 360 3.82 -18.20 21.43
CA GLN A 360 2.71 -18.09 22.37
C GLN A 360 3.19 -18.30 23.81
N ALA A 361 2.49 -17.70 24.78
CA ALA A 361 2.73 -18.01 26.18
C ALA A 361 2.45 -19.50 26.45
N GLY A 362 3.34 -20.15 27.20
CA GLY A 362 3.30 -21.59 27.45
C GLY A 362 4.02 -22.44 26.41
N GLU A 363 4.49 -21.86 25.29
CA GLU A 363 5.21 -22.60 24.27
C GLU A 363 6.60 -23.05 24.74
N GLU A 364 6.99 -24.29 24.41
CA GLU A 364 8.30 -24.84 24.75
C GLU A 364 9.32 -24.58 23.65
N VAL A 365 10.48 -24.09 24.06
CA VAL A 365 11.60 -23.81 23.18
C VAL A 365 12.89 -24.37 23.79
N LYS A 366 13.73 -24.94 22.93
CA LYS A 366 15.06 -25.44 23.29
C LYS A 366 16.10 -24.37 23.03
N ILE A 367 16.95 -24.09 24.01
CA ILE A 367 18.05 -23.15 23.84
C ILE A 367 19.12 -23.75 22.91
N ILE A 368 19.50 -23.03 21.87
CA ILE A 368 20.61 -23.42 20.99
C ILE A 368 21.90 -22.77 21.47
N ARG A 369 21.89 -21.44 21.66
CA ARG A 369 23.03 -20.65 22.13
C ARG A 369 22.58 -19.28 22.64
N SER A 370 23.40 -18.66 23.48
CA SER A 370 23.31 -17.22 23.76
C SER A 370 23.84 -16.39 22.58
N THR A 371 23.33 -15.18 22.45
CA THR A 371 23.78 -14.17 21.46
C THR A 371 23.81 -12.80 22.11
N ASN A 372 24.33 -11.80 21.39
CA ASN A 372 24.28 -10.40 21.83
C ASN A 372 22.84 -9.83 21.93
N TYR A 373 21.86 -10.59 21.45
CA TYR A 373 20.45 -10.18 21.32
C TYR A 373 19.52 -11.04 22.17
N GLY A 374 20.07 -11.84 23.09
CA GLY A 374 19.33 -12.80 23.92
C GLY A 374 19.73 -14.23 23.59
N TYR A 375 18.75 -15.05 23.19
CA TYR A 375 18.95 -16.47 22.93
C TYR A 375 18.44 -16.85 21.55
N LYS A 376 19.24 -17.66 20.84
CA LYS A 376 18.76 -18.41 19.69
C LYS A 376 18.09 -19.68 20.21
N VAL A 377 16.84 -19.88 19.85
CA VAL A 377 16.02 -21.00 20.33
C VAL A 377 15.44 -21.78 19.16
N GLU A 378 15.14 -23.05 19.40
CA GLU A 378 14.43 -23.95 18.49
C GLU A 378 13.10 -24.33 19.11
N ARG A 379 12.00 -24.12 18.39
CA ARG A 379 10.66 -24.49 18.85
C ARG A 379 10.53 -26.02 18.88
N THR A 380 10.02 -26.58 19.98
CA THR A 380 9.88 -28.05 20.09
C THR A 380 8.79 -28.59 19.16
N LEU A 381 7.78 -27.78 18.84
CA LEU A 381 6.64 -28.16 18.02
C LEU A 381 6.98 -28.41 16.55
N ASN A 382 7.81 -27.54 15.94
CA ASN A 382 8.04 -27.53 14.50
C ASN A 382 9.51 -27.33 14.10
N LEU A 383 10.43 -27.40 15.07
CA LEU A 383 11.88 -27.23 14.87
C LEU A 383 12.29 -25.88 14.25
N GLN A 384 11.39 -24.89 14.21
CA GLN A 384 11.69 -23.59 13.66
C GLN A 384 12.58 -22.80 14.63
N ARG A 385 13.64 -22.19 14.11
CA ARG A 385 14.64 -21.44 14.88
C ARG A 385 14.33 -19.95 14.87
N CYS A 386 14.46 -19.31 16.02
CA CYS A 386 14.21 -17.88 16.18
C CYS A 386 15.03 -17.29 17.34
N TYR A 387 14.97 -15.97 17.51
CA TYR A 387 15.70 -15.21 18.51
C TYR A 387 14.73 -14.53 19.48
N ILE A 388 15.02 -14.67 20.77
CA ILE A 388 14.14 -14.24 21.86
C ILE A 388 14.96 -13.72 23.06
N PRO A 389 14.53 -12.66 23.77
CA PRO A 389 15.21 -12.22 24.97
C PRO A 389 14.99 -13.19 26.14
N GLY A 390 15.96 -13.29 27.04
CA GLY A 390 15.86 -14.17 28.22
C GLY A 390 14.75 -13.79 29.20
N SER A 391 14.31 -12.52 29.19
CA SER A 391 13.26 -12.00 30.07
C SER A 391 11.90 -12.64 29.83
N VAL A 392 11.64 -13.17 28.63
CA VAL A 392 10.39 -13.86 28.29
C VAL A 392 10.51 -15.39 28.37
N LEU A 393 11.59 -15.89 28.99
CA LEU A 393 11.83 -17.32 29.19
C LEU A 393 11.81 -17.68 30.68
N ARG A 394 11.33 -18.89 30.97
CA ARG A 394 11.43 -19.55 32.27
C ARG A 394 11.88 -20.99 32.06
N LYS A 395 12.74 -21.51 32.94
CA LYS A 395 13.09 -22.93 32.93
C LYS A 395 11.83 -23.75 33.16
N LYS A 396 11.63 -24.81 32.36
CA LYS A 396 10.60 -25.81 32.64
C LYS A 396 10.98 -26.45 33.98
N GLN A 397 10.15 -26.28 35.01
CA GLN A 397 10.36 -26.99 36.27
C GLN A 397 9.95 -28.45 36.03
N ASP A 398 10.88 -29.36 36.29
CA ASP A 398 10.57 -30.79 36.33
C ASP A 398 9.55 -31.02 37.44
N HIS A 399 8.35 -31.44 37.07
CA HIS A 399 7.33 -31.94 37.99
C HIS A 399 7.22 -33.44 37.85
#